data_AF-A0AB34Z4X6-F1
#
_entry.id   AF-A0AB34Z4X6-F1
#
_cell.length_a   1.000
_cell.length_b   1.000
_cell.length_c   1.000
_cell.angle_alpha   90.00
_cell.angle_beta   90.00
_cell.angle_gamma   90.00
#
_symmetry.space_group_name_H-M   'P 1'
#
loop_
_entity.id
_entity.type
_entity.pdbx_description
1 polymer ?
#
loop_
_entity_poly.entity_id
_entity_poly.type
_entity_poly.pdbx_seq_one_letter_code
_entity_poly.pdbx_strand_id
1 'polypeptide(L)'
;MHTHLLCLALAALLPLAAQAAEPARAVMLVQTYDSQPTEDPLEYIPVWLGSGVAKESSMPRSLLSQPLQVFNAGVPTGTVRLASLSVDDNSMCGGTAKLRLKGTSTLSSSPLLSTVDLNPGKRFASRDATAAEQAELLRQVGETAQLRKRVKPAALAQALTAFTADRARDLAALQIFTDTRQPQRRVAVLTSNHPTSTGNPDNPTGVLVVLAILEHDGSRWQFRKGSAASGCDDCEDLPLRTHLLQFGDIDGNGTLDFVLSESGYESYGFYLLLGEGANWRSEGLMGGC
;
A
#
# COMPACT_ATOMS: atom_id res chain seq x y z
N MET A 1 43.06 -33.44 -55.75
CA MET A 1 42.95 -33.15 -54.31
C MET A 1 43.46 -31.74 -54.09
N HIS A 2 42.63 -30.85 -53.53
CA HIS A 2 42.90 -29.56 -52.85
C HIS A 2 41.71 -28.62 -53.10
N THR A 3 40.64 -28.86 -52.34
CA THR A 3 39.46 -27.98 -52.23
C THR A 3 39.73 -26.93 -51.16
N HIS A 4 39.79 -25.66 -51.56
CA HIS A 4 39.80 -24.52 -50.62
C HIS A 4 38.37 -24.19 -50.19
N LEU A 5 38.10 -24.29 -48.90
CA LEU A 5 36.87 -23.84 -48.26
C LEU A 5 36.98 -22.34 -47.95
N LEU A 6 36.14 -21.53 -48.59
CA LEU A 6 35.86 -20.15 -48.23
C LEU A 6 34.93 -20.13 -47.00
N CYS A 7 35.44 -19.65 -45.87
CA CYS A 7 34.62 -19.30 -44.70
C CYS A 7 33.80 -18.04 -45.00
N LEU A 8 32.52 -18.20 -45.32
CA LEU A 8 31.54 -17.11 -45.29
C LEU A 8 31.04 -16.94 -43.85
N ALA A 9 31.51 -15.88 -43.20
CA ALA A 9 31.00 -15.44 -41.92
C ALA A 9 29.56 -14.93 -42.10
N LEU A 10 28.59 -15.69 -41.59
CA LEU A 10 27.20 -15.28 -41.48
C LEU A 10 27.10 -14.26 -40.34
N ALA A 11 27.13 -12.97 -40.68
CA ALA A 11 26.79 -11.91 -39.73
C ALA A 11 25.31 -12.08 -39.35
N ALA A 12 25.08 -12.64 -38.16
CA ALA A 12 23.77 -12.69 -37.56
C ALA A 12 23.25 -11.25 -37.40
N LEU A 13 22.23 -10.92 -38.17
CA LEU A 13 21.37 -9.76 -37.97
C LEU A 13 20.67 -9.93 -36.61
N LEU A 14 21.35 -9.51 -35.54
CA LEU A 14 20.71 -9.19 -34.28
C LEU A 14 19.64 -8.13 -34.59
N PRO A 15 18.37 -8.32 -34.20
CA PRO A 15 17.48 -7.18 -34.16
C PRO A 15 18.09 -6.25 -33.12
N LEU A 16 18.61 -5.10 -33.58
CA LEU A 16 18.78 -3.96 -32.70
C LEU A 16 17.43 -3.80 -32.02
N ALA A 17 17.37 -4.10 -30.73
CA ALA A 17 16.27 -3.73 -29.90
C ALA A 17 16.06 -2.24 -30.16
N ALA A 18 14.99 -1.90 -30.89
CA ALA A 18 14.52 -0.54 -30.93
C ALA A 18 14.41 -0.15 -29.47
N GLN A 19 15.24 0.81 -29.05
CA GLN A 19 15.19 1.38 -27.73
C GLN A 19 13.76 1.90 -27.62
N ALA A 20 12.91 1.11 -26.97
CA ALA A 20 11.53 1.49 -26.74
C ALA A 20 11.63 2.83 -26.05
N ALA A 21 11.03 3.86 -26.66
CA ALA A 21 10.91 5.16 -26.06
C ALA A 21 10.52 4.96 -24.60
N GLU A 22 11.25 5.62 -23.70
CA GLU A 22 11.05 5.54 -22.26
C GLU A 22 9.53 5.54 -21.99
N PRO A 23 8.98 4.45 -21.40
CA PRO A 23 7.54 4.33 -21.27
C PRO A 23 7.05 5.58 -20.53
N ALA A 24 5.97 6.19 -21.04
CA ALA A 24 5.31 7.29 -20.37
C ALA A 24 5.17 6.92 -18.90
N ARG A 25 5.85 7.65 -18.01
CA ARG A 25 5.97 7.33 -16.58
C ARG A 25 4.60 6.90 -16.05
N ALA A 26 4.52 5.68 -15.54
CA ALA A 26 3.26 5.13 -15.06
C ALA A 26 2.81 5.89 -13.81
N VAL A 27 1.50 6.06 -13.64
CA VAL A 27 0.92 6.78 -12.51
C VAL A 27 -0.09 5.90 -11.81
N MET A 28 0.06 5.83 -10.49
CA MET A 28 -0.93 5.32 -9.56
C MET A 28 -1.61 6.49 -8.87
N LEU A 29 -2.92 6.38 -8.67
CA LEU A 29 -3.76 7.37 -8.01
C LEU A 29 -4.34 6.72 -6.77
N VAL A 30 -3.90 7.22 -5.62
CA VAL A 30 -4.35 6.76 -4.29
C VAL A 30 -5.44 7.69 -3.80
N GLN A 31 -6.55 7.15 -3.33
CA GLN A 31 -7.67 7.96 -2.86
C GLN A 31 -7.32 8.69 -1.55
N THR A 32 -7.72 9.96 -1.41
CA THR A 32 -7.34 10.83 -0.28
C THR A 32 -8.03 10.52 1.05
N TYR A 33 -9.10 9.74 1.03
CA TYR A 33 -9.88 9.41 2.22
C TYR A 33 -10.29 7.94 2.16
N ASP A 34 -10.33 7.27 3.31
CA ASP A 34 -10.81 5.88 3.44
C ASP A 34 -12.30 5.75 3.01
N SER A 35 -13.03 6.87 2.97
CA SER A 35 -14.32 7.01 2.30
C SER A 35 -14.41 8.37 1.60
N GLN A 36 -14.71 8.37 0.30
CA GLN A 36 -14.99 9.62 -0.41
C GLN A 36 -16.45 10.04 -0.19
N PRO A 37 -16.73 11.34 -0.26
CA PRO A 37 -18.06 11.80 -0.63
C PRO A 37 -18.50 11.09 -1.93
N THR A 38 -19.76 10.69 -2.01
CA THR A 38 -20.33 10.12 -3.25
C THR A 38 -20.41 11.12 -4.41
N GLU A 39 -19.98 12.37 -4.19
CA GLU A 39 -20.13 13.48 -5.10
C GLU A 39 -18.82 13.77 -5.86
N ASP A 40 -18.93 14.01 -7.17
CA ASP A 40 -17.83 14.45 -8.03
C ASP A 40 -17.40 15.89 -7.69
N PRO A 41 -16.10 16.25 -7.75
CA PRO A 41 -14.98 15.42 -8.24
C PRO A 41 -14.36 14.54 -7.16
N LEU A 42 -13.90 13.34 -7.56
CA LEU A 42 -13.16 12.43 -6.68
C LEU A 42 -11.74 12.95 -6.42
N GLU A 43 -11.25 12.80 -5.20
CA GLU A 43 -9.93 13.28 -4.78
C GLU A 43 -8.89 12.16 -4.69
N TYR A 44 -7.75 12.39 -5.34
CA TYR A 44 -6.66 11.43 -5.45
C TYR A 44 -5.28 12.09 -5.29
N ILE A 45 -4.34 11.32 -4.78
CA ILE A 45 -2.92 11.64 -4.73
C ILE A 45 -2.21 10.89 -5.87
N PRO A 46 -1.49 11.61 -6.75
CA PRO A 46 -0.66 10.96 -7.75
C PRO A 46 0.65 10.44 -7.18
N VAL A 47 0.99 9.24 -7.63
CA VAL A 47 2.25 8.56 -7.33
C VAL A 47 2.85 8.09 -8.64
N TRP A 48 4.04 8.59 -8.98
CA TRP A 48 4.74 8.16 -10.18
C TRP A 48 5.50 6.87 -9.90
N LEU A 49 5.20 5.85 -10.69
CA LEU A 49 5.73 4.50 -10.50
C LEU A 49 7.10 4.34 -11.15
N GLY A 50 7.94 3.47 -10.56
CA GLY A 50 9.27 3.12 -11.04
C GLY A 50 10.27 2.93 -9.90
N SER A 51 11.54 2.64 -10.25
CA SER A 51 12.61 2.25 -9.32
C SER A 51 12.99 3.28 -8.23
N GLY A 52 12.39 4.46 -8.25
CA GLY A 52 12.58 5.49 -7.23
C GLY A 52 11.31 6.25 -6.89
N VAL A 53 10.13 5.64 -7.10
CA VAL A 53 8.77 6.19 -6.88
C VAL A 53 8.75 7.70 -6.60
N ALA A 54 8.51 8.50 -7.63
CA ALA A 54 8.62 9.95 -7.48
C ALA A 54 7.36 10.54 -6.87
N LYS A 55 7.56 11.32 -5.80
CA LYS A 55 6.53 12.13 -5.15
C LYS A 55 6.47 13.47 -5.87
N GLU A 56 5.92 13.47 -7.08
CA GLU A 56 5.64 14.69 -7.81
C GLU A 56 4.13 14.92 -7.78
N SER A 57 3.68 16.10 -7.34
CA SER A 57 2.27 16.52 -7.40
C SER A 57 1.81 16.82 -8.82
N SER A 58 2.73 16.83 -9.79
CA SER A 58 2.40 17.10 -11.18
C SER A 58 1.63 15.92 -11.79
N MET A 59 0.46 16.21 -12.35
CA MET A 59 -0.36 15.22 -13.02
C MET A 59 -0.11 15.24 -14.53
N PRO A 60 0.20 14.08 -15.16
CA PRO A 60 0.38 14.04 -16.60
C PRO A 60 -0.96 14.31 -17.29
N ARG A 61 -1.01 15.38 -18.12
CA ARG A 61 -2.20 15.66 -18.95
C ARG A 61 -2.56 14.50 -19.89
N SER A 62 -1.60 13.62 -20.20
CA SER A 62 -1.83 12.41 -20.99
C SER A 62 -2.81 11.44 -20.34
N LEU A 63 -3.05 11.48 -19.01
CA LEU A 63 -4.05 10.64 -18.34
C LEU A 63 -5.47 10.85 -18.89
N LEU A 64 -5.80 12.04 -19.39
CA LEU A 64 -7.10 12.31 -20.02
C LEU A 64 -7.34 11.47 -21.29
N SER A 65 -6.26 11.02 -21.94
CA SER A 65 -6.30 10.23 -23.16
C SER A 65 -6.19 8.72 -22.92
N GLN A 66 -5.80 8.30 -21.71
CA GLN A 66 -5.49 6.91 -21.40
C GLN A 66 -6.58 6.26 -20.55
N PRO A 67 -6.86 4.96 -20.75
CA PRO A 67 -7.64 4.17 -19.80
C PRO A 67 -6.86 3.98 -18.49
N LEU A 68 -7.54 4.05 -17.36
CA LEU A 68 -7.00 3.72 -16.04
C LEU A 68 -7.61 2.41 -15.56
N GLN A 69 -6.79 1.46 -15.15
CA GLN A 69 -7.24 0.24 -14.51
C GLN A 69 -7.70 0.53 -13.08
N VAL A 70 -8.81 -0.09 -12.68
CA VAL A 70 -9.39 0.05 -11.34
C VAL A 70 -9.02 -1.17 -10.52
N PHE A 71 -8.39 -0.95 -9.36
CA PHE A 71 -8.02 -1.98 -8.42
C PHE A 71 -8.82 -1.87 -7.13
N ASN A 72 -9.36 -3.00 -6.67
CA ASN A 72 -9.97 -3.13 -5.36
C ASN A 72 -9.26 -4.25 -4.60
N ALA A 73 -8.61 -3.91 -3.48
CA ALA A 73 -7.75 -4.81 -2.73
C ALA A 73 -6.83 -5.63 -3.66
N GLY A 74 -6.06 -4.95 -4.51
CA GLY A 74 -5.11 -5.57 -5.45
C GLY A 74 -5.73 -6.39 -6.59
N VAL A 75 -7.06 -6.48 -6.69
CA VAL A 75 -7.75 -7.18 -7.78
C VAL A 75 -8.19 -6.18 -8.85
N PRO A 76 -7.82 -6.39 -10.14
CA PRO A 76 -8.33 -5.56 -11.22
C PRO A 76 -9.83 -5.83 -11.42
N THR A 77 -10.64 -4.79 -11.28
CA THR A 77 -12.11 -4.86 -11.34
C THR A 77 -12.69 -4.23 -12.59
N GLY A 78 -11.92 -3.40 -13.29
CA GLY A 78 -12.38 -2.76 -14.51
C GLY A 78 -11.44 -1.68 -15.01
N THR A 79 -11.98 -0.79 -15.85
CA THR A 79 -11.24 0.30 -16.46
C THR A 79 -12.12 1.54 -16.55
N VAL A 80 -11.57 2.69 -16.22
CA VAL A 80 -12.24 4.00 -16.31
C VAL A 80 -11.46 4.95 -17.22
N ARG A 81 -12.11 6.04 -17.64
CA ARG A 81 -11.48 7.13 -18.38
C ARG A 81 -11.79 8.44 -17.67
N LEU A 82 -10.81 9.33 -17.63
CA LEU A 82 -11.00 10.66 -17.06
C LEU A 82 -11.74 11.58 -18.04
N ALA A 83 -12.70 12.34 -17.53
CA ALA A 83 -13.38 13.42 -18.23
C ALA A 83 -12.60 14.73 -18.09
N SER A 84 -12.17 15.01 -16.87
CA SER A 84 -11.33 16.16 -16.54
C SER A 84 -10.39 15.83 -15.39
N LEU A 85 -9.32 16.60 -15.30
CA LEU A 85 -8.27 16.51 -14.31
C LEU A 85 -7.92 17.94 -13.90
N SER A 86 -7.93 18.20 -12.60
CA SER A 86 -7.44 19.43 -12.00
C SER A 86 -6.60 19.11 -10.78
N VAL A 87 -5.53 19.86 -10.55
CA VAL A 87 -4.76 19.78 -9.30
C VAL A 87 -5.16 20.99 -8.47
N ASP A 88 -5.60 20.78 -7.25
CA ASP A 88 -5.93 21.85 -6.31
C ASP A 88 -4.77 22.05 -5.34
N ASP A 89 -3.89 22.98 -5.68
CA ASP A 89 -2.73 23.36 -4.85
C ASP A 89 -3.14 24.26 -3.66
N ASN A 90 -4.42 24.60 -3.50
CA ASN A 90 -4.89 25.45 -2.39
C ASN A 90 -5.18 24.67 -1.10
N SER A 91 -5.01 23.35 -1.09
CA SER A 91 -5.07 22.61 0.17
C SER A 91 -3.84 22.95 1.02
N MET A 92 -4.05 23.17 2.32
CA MET A 92 -2.96 23.31 3.31
C MET A 92 -2.06 22.06 3.41
N CYS A 93 -2.36 21.03 2.61
CA CYS A 93 -2.03 19.63 2.82
C CYS A 93 -1.37 18.98 1.59
N GLY A 94 -0.68 19.80 0.77
CA GLY A 94 0.24 19.31 -0.26
C GLY A 94 -0.37 18.97 -1.62
N GLY A 95 -1.57 19.46 -1.92
CA GLY A 95 -2.15 19.44 -3.28
C GLY A 95 -2.79 18.09 -3.65
N THR A 96 -4.11 18.03 -3.68
CA THR A 96 -4.87 16.86 -4.12
C THR A 96 -5.27 16.99 -5.59
N ALA A 97 -5.17 15.91 -6.38
CA ALA A 97 -5.71 15.87 -7.72
C ALA A 97 -7.22 15.57 -7.67
N LYS A 98 -8.02 16.51 -8.16
CA LYS A 98 -9.46 16.35 -8.38
C LYS A 98 -9.70 15.75 -9.76
N LEU A 99 -10.31 14.57 -9.78
CA LEU A 99 -10.60 13.78 -10.97
C LEU A 99 -12.10 13.74 -11.21
N ARG A 100 -12.52 13.85 -12.47
CA ARG A 100 -13.88 13.48 -12.90
C ARG A 100 -13.82 12.32 -13.85
N LEU A 101 -14.66 11.32 -13.66
CA LEU A 101 -14.75 10.17 -14.55
C LEU A 101 -15.71 10.44 -15.71
N LYS A 102 -15.47 9.80 -16.86
CA LYS A 102 -16.45 9.78 -17.96
C LYS A 102 -17.55 8.76 -17.65
N GLY A 103 -18.81 9.19 -17.71
CA GLY A 103 -19.98 8.34 -17.50
C GLY A 103 -20.40 8.24 -16.03
N THR A 104 -21.31 7.31 -15.71
CA THR A 104 -21.89 7.11 -14.37
C THR A 104 -21.22 5.95 -13.62
N SER A 105 -19.91 5.76 -13.80
CA SER A 105 -19.20 4.62 -13.20
C SER A 105 -19.19 4.75 -11.67
N THR A 106 -19.94 3.88 -10.98
CA THR A 106 -19.85 3.73 -9.53
C THR A 106 -18.60 2.94 -9.20
N LEU A 107 -17.67 3.54 -8.46
CA LEU A 107 -16.51 2.83 -7.93
C LEU A 107 -16.84 2.21 -6.58
N SER A 108 -16.10 1.15 -6.20
CA SER A 108 -16.07 0.66 -4.82
C SER A 108 -15.50 1.72 -3.87
N SER A 109 -15.71 1.57 -2.57
CA SER A 109 -15.02 2.38 -1.55
C SER A 109 -13.51 2.16 -1.69
N SER A 110 -12.72 3.24 -1.85
CA SER A 110 -11.24 3.20 -1.90
C SER A 110 -10.61 2.39 -3.04
N PRO A 111 -11.00 2.64 -4.31
CA PRO A 111 -10.37 2.02 -5.45
C PRO A 111 -9.03 2.73 -5.74
N LEU A 112 -8.02 1.96 -6.12
CA LEU A 112 -6.80 2.51 -6.69
C LEU A 112 -6.93 2.57 -8.21
N LEU A 113 -6.50 3.68 -8.81
CA LEU A 113 -6.46 3.80 -10.27
C LEU A 113 -5.01 3.78 -10.74
N SER A 114 -4.72 3.05 -11.82
CA SER A 114 -3.36 2.99 -12.35
C SER A 114 -3.35 2.99 -13.88
N THR A 115 -2.32 3.58 -14.47
CA THR A 115 -2.07 3.47 -15.93
C THR A 115 -1.50 2.11 -16.32
N VAL A 116 -1.06 1.30 -15.36
CA VAL A 116 -0.48 -0.03 -15.57
C VAL A 116 -1.17 -1.08 -14.70
N ASP A 117 -1.02 -2.34 -15.10
CA ASP A 117 -1.48 -3.45 -14.27
C ASP A 117 -0.52 -3.68 -13.11
N LEU A 118 -0.95 -3.37 -11.88
CA LEU A 118 -0.16 -3.57 -10.66
C LEU A 118 -0.19 -5.01 -10.16
N ASN A 119 -1.06 -5.85 -10.70
CA ASN A 119 -1.13 -7.26 -10.32
C ASN A 119 -1.28 -8.14 -11.57
N PRO A 120 -0.26 -8.12 -12.46
CA PRO A 120 -0.36 -8.76 -13.76
C PRO A 120 -0.61 -10.26 -13.63
N GLY A 121 -1.68 -10.71 -14.29
CA GLY A 121 -2.10 -12.11 -14.24
C GLY A 121 -2.66 -12.57 -12.89
N LYS A 122 -3.08 -11.63 -12.02
CA LYS A 122 -3.55 -11.93 -10.65
C LYS A 122 -2.51 -12.71 -9.85
N ARG A 123 -1.25 -12.28 -9.97
CA ARG A 123 -0.10 -12.93 -9.33
C ARG A 123 -0.22 -12.92 -7.80
N PHE A 124 -0.64 -11.80 -7.24
CA PHE A 124 -0.83 -11.63 -5.81
C PHE A 124 -2.29 -11.84 -5.45
N ALA A 125 -2.53 -12.48 -4.32
CA ALA A 125 -3.86 -12.66 -3.75
C ALA A 125 -3.83 -12.40 -2.25
N SER A 126 -4.95 -11.94 -1.70
CA SER A 126 -5.14 -11.71 -0.28
C SER A 126 -6.31 -12.55 0.27
N ARG A 127 -6.26 -12.80 1.58
CA ARG A 127 -7.35 -13.36 2.36
C ARG A 127 -7.20 -12.97 3.82
N ASP A 128 -8.28 -13.11 4.59
CA ASP A 128 -8.16 -13.04 6.04
C ASP A 128 -7.29 -14.19 6.58
N ALA A 129 -6.57 -13.92 7.67
CA ALA A 129 -5.90 -14.95 8.42
C ALA A 129 -6.91 -15.95 9.00
N THR A 130 -6.59 -17.24 8.93
CA THR A 130 -7.34 -18.27 9.64
C THR A 130 -7.21 -18.06 11.16
N ALA A 131 -8.12 -18.66 11.95
CA ALA A 131 -8.05 -18.53 13.41
C ALA A 131 -6.71 -19.00 14.01
N ALA A 132 -6.12 -20.06 13.45
CA ALA A 132 -4.80 -20.56 13.86
C ALA A 132 -3.66 -19.60 13.48
N GLU A 133 -3.68 -19.08 12.25
CA GLU A 133 -2.70 -18.07 11.82
C GLU A 133 -2.83 -16.79 12.66
N GLN A 134 -4.05 -16.35 12.94
CA GLN A 134 -4.29 -15.17 13.78
C GLN A 134 -3.73 -15.38 15.18
N ALA A 135 -4.04 -16.49 15.83
CA ALA A 135 -3.53 -16.78 17.18
C ALA A 135 -2.00 -16.78 17.21
N GLU A 136 -1.35 -17.42 16.23
CA GLU A 136 0.10 -17.49 16.15
C GLU A 136 0.74 -16.12 15.84
N LEU A 137 0.19 -15.36 14.88
CA LEU A 137 0.71 -14.06 14.47
C LEU A 137 0.54 -13.02 15.58
N LEU A 138 -0.61 -12.98 16.26
CA LEU A 138 -0.83 -12.08 17.40
C LEU A 138 0.13 -12.40 18.55
N ARG A 139 0.37 -13.70 18.84
CA ARG A 139 1.35 -14.12 19.83
C ARG A 139 2.76 -13.63 19.47
N GLN A 140 3.20 -13.84 18.22
CA GLN A 140 4.51 -13.36 17.76
C GLN A 140 4.65 -11.84 17.81
N VAL A 141 3.61 -11.09 17.42
CA VAL A 141 3.57 -9.63 17.54
C VAL A 141 3.72 -9.18 18.99
N GLY A 142 3.00 -9.84 19.92
CA GLY A 142 3.10 -9.57 21.36
C GLY A 142 4.46 -9.90 21.97
N GLU A 143 5.21 -10.84 21.39
CA GLU A 143 6.55 -11.23 21.82
C GLU A 143 7.67 -10.40 21.19
N THR A 144 7.39 -9.68 20.10
CA THR A 144 8.40 -8.94 19.33
C THR A 144 8.99 -7.78 20.14
N ALA A 145 10.28 -7.89 20.49
CA ALA A 145 10.97 -6.91 21.33
C ALA A 145 10.96 -5.48 20.76
N GLN A 146 11.06 -5.33 19.43
CA GLN A 146 11.02 -4.03 18.76
C GLN A 146 9.72 -3.27 19.04
N LEU A 147 8.57 -3.96 18.98
CA LEU A 147 7.25 -3.37 19.22
C LEU A 147 7.09 -3.03 20.71
N ARG A 148 7.48 -3.96 21.59
CA ARG A 148 7.41 -3.79 23.06
C ARG A 148 8.30 -2.67 23.60
N LYS A 149 9.34 -2.26 22.88
CA LYS A 149 10.26 -1.19 23.33
C LYS A 149 9.59 0.19 23.36
N ARG A 150 8.55 0.40 22.55
CA ARG A 150 7.92 1.72 22.34
C ARG A 150 6.60 1.91 23.07
N VAL A 151 5.99 0.82 23.56
CA VAL A 151 4.69 0.86 24.25
C VAL A 151 4.71 0.00 25.52
N LYS A 152 3.78 0.26 26.44
CA LYS A 152 3.64 -0.56 27.66
C LYS A 152 3.26 -2.01 27.27
N PRO A 153 3.99 -3.05 27.71
CA PRO A 153 3.69 -4.43 27.34
C PRO A 153 2.26 -4.89 27.67
N ALA A 154 1.71 -4.41 28.79
CA ALA A 154 0.33 -4.72 29.18
C ALA A 154 -0.70 -4.10 28.23
N ALA A 155 -0.46 -2.88 27.75
CA ALA A 155 -1.35 -2.21 26.78
C ALA A 155 -1.31 -2.92 25.42
N LEU A 156 -0.11 -3.34 24.97
CA LEU A 156 0.02 -4.15 23.76
C LEU A 156 -0.72 -5.49 23.89
N ALA A 157 -0.58 -6.19 25.02
CA ALA A 157 -1.29 -7.44 25.26
C ALA A 157 -2.82 -7.27 25.27
N GLN A 158 -3.31 -6.17 25.84
CA GLN A 158 -4.74 -5.82 25.82
C GLN A 158 -5.25 -5.58 24.40
N ALA A 159 -4.53 -4.78 23.60
CA ALA A 159 -4.85 -4.54 22.19
C ALA A 159 -4.92 -5.84 21.38
N LEU A 160 -3.92 -6.72 21.54
CA LEU A 160 -3.88 -8.01 20.84
C LEU A 160 -4.99 -8.97 21.30
N THR A 161 -5.42 -8.88 22.56
CA THR A 161 -6.56 -9.66 23.08
C THR A 161 -7.89 -9.12 22.55
N ALA A 162 -8.01 -7.80 22.40
CA ALA A 162 -9.20 -7.13 21.87
C ALA A 162 -9.32 -7.20 20.34
N PHE A 163 -8.30 -7.71 19.65
CA PHE A 163 -8.16 -7.67 18.19
C PHE A 163 -9.42 -8.09 17.41
N THR A 164 -10.12 -9.16 17.82
CA THR A 164 -11.36 -9.59 17.14
C THR A 164 -12.51 -8.59 17.32
N ALA A 165 -12.62 -7.97 18.50
CA ALA A 165 -13.62 -6.93 18.74
C ALA A 165 -13.28 -5.64 17.98
N ASP A 166 -12.00 -5.28 17.92
CA ASP A 166 -11.51 -4.11 17.17
C ASP A 166 -11.70 -4.30 15.68
N ARG A 167 -11.42 -5.50 15.14
CA ARG A 167 -11.71 -5.84 13.74
C ARG A 167 -13.18 -5.67 13.38
N ALA A 168 -14.10 -6.06 14.25
CA ALA A 168 -15.54 -5.90 14.01
C ALA A 168 -15.97 -4.42 13.95
N ARG A 169 -15.11 -3.49 14.37
CA ARG A 169 -15.29 -2.03 14.33
C ARG A 169 -14.39 -1.35 13.32
N ASP A 170 -13.75 -2.13 12.43
CA ASP A 170 -12.78 -1.64 11.44
C ASP A 170 -11.54 -0.95 12.06
N LEU A 171 -11.21 -1.29 13.31
CA LEU A 171 -10.03 -0.77 14.01
C LEU A 171 -8.83 -1.71 13.91
N ALA A 172 -9.00 -2.90 13.35
CA ALA A 172 -7.90 -3.85 13.20
C ALA A 172 -8.08 -4.77 11.99
N ALA A 173 -7.00 -5.04 11.28
CA ALA A 173 -6.97 -5.97 10.16
C ALA A 173 -5.78 -6.92 10.29
N LEU A 174 -5.96 -8.15 9.80
CA LEU A 174 -4.84 -9.09 9.61
C LEU A 174 -5.12 -9.90 8.36
N GLN A 175 -4.39 -9.57 7.31
CA GLN A 175 -4.52 -10.18 5.99
C GLN A 175 -3.25 -10.95 5.63
N ILE A 176 -3.45 -12.07 4.93
CA ILE A 176 -2.40 -12.92 4.40
C ILE A 176 -2.34 -12.73 2.89
N PHE A 177 -1.16 -12.42 2.39
CA PHE A 177 -0.85 -12.23 0.98
C PHE A 177 0.02 -13.37 0.48
N THR A 178 -0.29 -13.84 -0.72
CA THR A 178 0.45 -14.91 -1.42
C THR A 178 0.89 -14.43 -2.78
N ASP A 179 2.07 -14.88 -3.21
CA ASP A 179 2.57 -14.75 -4.58
C ASP A 179 2.45 -16.10 -5.30
N THR A 180 1.73 -16.17 -6.43
CA THR A 180 1.60 -17.41 -7.20
C THR A 180 2.92 -17.94 -7.74
N ARG A 181 3.95 -17.09 -7.89
CA ARG A 181 5.31 -17.51 -8.25
C ARG A 181 6.07 -18.16 -7.09
N GLN A 182 5.68 -17.87 -5.85
CA GLN A 182 6.31 -18.37 -4.63
C GLN A 182 5.24 -18.72 -3.57
N PRO A 183 4.36 -19.71 -3.82
CA PRO A 183 3.17 -19.95 -2.98
C PRO A 183 3.49 -20.39 -1.54
N GLN A 184 4.71 -20.87 -1.30
CA GLN A 184 5.21 -21.21 0.04
C GLN A 184 5.54 -19.97 0.87
N ARG A 185 5.86 -18.87 0.18
CA ARG A 185 6.12 -17.56 0.79
C ARG A 185 4.81 -16.80 0.94
N ARG A 186 4.57 -16.34 2.16
CA ARG A 186 3.36 -15.60 2.52
C ARG A 186 3.75 -14.36 3.31
N VAL A 187 3.04 -13.28 3.12
CA VAL A 187 3.22 -12.06 3.91
C VAL A 187 1.96 -11.84 4.74
N ALA A 188 2.11 -11.56 6.02
CA ALA A 188 1.02 -11.17 6.90
C ALA A 188 1.19 -9.69 7.21
N VAL A 189 0.14 -8.91 7.00
CA VAL A 189 0.07 -7.50 7.38
C VAL A 189 -0.98 -7.35 8.47
N LEU A 190 -0.53 -6.92 9.65
CA LEU A 190 -1.38 -6.58 10.78
C LEU A 190 -1.40 -5.06 10.95
N THR A 191 -2.61 -4.50 11.02
CA THR A 191 -2.85 -3.14 11.51
C THR A 191 -3.81 -3.20 12.69
N SER A 192 -3.61 -2.34 13.69
CA SER A 192 -4.48 -2.23 14.87
C SER A 192 -4.44 -0.82 15.41
N ASN A 193 -5.60 -0.22 15.65
CA ASN A 193 -5.82 1.13 16.18
C ASN A 193 -6.68 1.01 17.44
N HIS A 194 -6.12 0.43 18.50
CA HIS A 194 -6.86 0.02 19.70
C HIS A 194 -7.13 1.22 20.62
N PRO A 195 -8.40 1.54 20.97
CA PRO A 195 -8.70 2.55 21.96
C PRO A 195 -8.14 2.19 23.34
N THR A 196 -7.51 3.14 24.02
CA THR A 196 -6.90 2.96 25.34
C THR A 196 -7.31 4.08 26.29
N SER A 197 -7.01 3.91 27.58
CA SER A 197 -6.99 5.03 28.52
C SER A 197 -5.56 5.48 28.76
N THR A 198 -5.35 6.79 28.75
CA THR A 198 -4.03 7.41 28.97
C THR A 198 -3.65 7.44 30.46
N GLY A 199 -4.65 7.39 31.36
CA GLY A 199 -4.49 7.67 32.78
C GLY A 199 -4.27 9.15 33.12
N ASN A 200 -4.35 10.06 32.13
CA ASN A 200 -4.34 11.50 32.33
C ASN A 200 -5.78 12.02 32.48
N PRO A 201 -6.16 12.63 33.61
CA PRO A 201 -7.50 13.20 33.80
C PRO A 201 -7.90 14.25 32.76
N ASP A 202 -6.93 15.00 32.23
CA ASP A 202 -7.17 16.08 31.27
C ASP A 202 -7.42 15.54 29.85
N ASN A 203 -6.82 14.38 29.53
CA ASN A 203 -6.95 13.70 28.23
C ASN A 203 -7.16 12.19 28.45
N PRO A 204 -8.31 11.75 28.97
CA PRO A 204 -8.48 10.38 29.50
C PRO A 204 -8.49 9.28 28.44
N THR A 205 -8.75 9.63 27.20
CA THR A 205 -8.83 8.75 26.02
C THR A 205 -7.55 8.77 25.21
N GLY A 206 -7.19 7.61 24.67
CA GLY A 206 -6.03 7.45 23.82
C GLY A 206 -6.18 6.32 22.82
N VAL A 207 -5.14 6.10 22.03
CA VAL A 207 -5.07 5.01 21.08
C VAL A 207 -3.69 4.36 21.13
N LEU A 208 -3.66 3.05 20.91
CA LEU A 208 -2.45 2.28 20.66
C LEU A 208 -2.50 1.78 19.21
N VAL A 209 -1.56 2.26 18.40
CA VAL A 209 -1.40 1.84 17.02
C VAL A 209 -0.34 0.76 16.92
N VAL A 210 -0.63 -0.32 16.17
CA VAL A 210 0.31 -1.38 15.82
C VAL A 210 0.28 -1.62 14.32
N LEU A 211 1.47 -1.62 13.71
CA LEU A 211 1.73 -2.17 12.39
C LEU A 211 2.73 -3.32 12.52
N ALA A 212 2.44 -4.46 11.91
CA ALA A 212 3.41 -5.53 11.80
C ALA A 212 3.36 -6.24 10.45
N ILE A 213 4.53 -6.45 9.86
CA ILE A 213 4.78 -7.23 8.66
C ILE A 213 5.54 -8.48 9.09
N LEU A 214 4.94 -9.64 8.84
CA LEU A 214 5.55 -10.94 9.08
C LEU A 214 5.61 -11.71 7.77
N GLU A 215 6.70 -12.44 7.57
CA GLU A 215 6.87 -13.31 6.41
C GLU A 215 6.94 -14.76 6.82
N HIS A 216 6.20 -15.61 6.12
CA HIS A 216 6.35 -17.04 6.17
C HIS A 216 7.31 -17.47 5.07
N ASP A 217 8.40 -18.14 5.40
CA ASP A 217 9.39 -18.63 4.42
C ASP A 217 9.11 -20.04 3.88
N GLY A 218 8.02 -20.66 4.32
CA GLY A 218 7.65 -22.05 4.04
C GLY A 218 7.80 -22.96 5.26
N SER A 219 8.50 -22.49 6.30
CA SER A 219 8.66 -23.21 7.57
C SER A 219 8.05 -22.47 8.76
N ARG A 220 8.30 -21.16 8.87
CA ARG A 220 7.88 -20.37 10.02
C ARG A 220 7.61 -18.92 9.63
N TRP A 221 6.79 -18.26 10.44
CA TRP A 221 6.64 -16.81 10.41
C TRP A 221 7.85 -16.12 11.05
N GLN A 222 8.25 -15.01 10.45
CA GLN A 222 9.35 -14.17 10.90
C GLN A 222 8.90 -12.71 10.85
N PHE A 223 9.03 -11.98 11.95
CA PHE A 223 8.84 -10.54 11.95
C PHE A 223 9.87 -9.86 11.05
N ARG A 224 9.40 -8.99 10.15
CA ARG A 224 10.26 -8.24 9.22
C ARG A 224 10.33 -6.77 9.55
N LYS A 225 9.18 -6.16 9.81
CA LYS A 225 9.05 -4.72 10.03
C LYS A 225 7.79 -4.41 10.79
N GLY A 226 7.80 -3.32 11.54
CA GLY A 226 6.62 -2.86 12.25
C GLY A 226 6.93 -1.71 13.20
N SER A 227 5.87 -1.13 13.70
CA SER A 227 5.88 -0.04 14.68
C SER A 227 4.74 -0.27 15.67
N ALA A 228 4.95 0.22 16.89
CA ALA A 228 3.89 0.34 17.87
C ALA A 228 4.06 1.69 18.57
N ALA A 229 2.96 2.41 18.75
CA ALA A 229 2.94 3.71 19.39
C ALA A 229 1.65 3.87 20.19
N SER A 230 1.68 4.68 21.24
CA SER A 230 0.51 5.01 22.04
C SER A 230 0.49 6.50 22.35
N GLY A 231 -0.66 7.14 22.24
CA GLY A 231 -0.85 8.56 22.56
C GLY A 231 -2.30 8.85 22.92
N CYS A 232 -2.60 10.12 23.17
CA CYS A 232 -3.97 10.55 23.47
C CYS A 232 -4.77 10.74 22.18
N ASP A 233 -6.10 10.68 22.25
CA ASP A 233 -6.96 10.61 21.06
C ASP A 233 -7.22 11.98 20.40
N ASP A 234 -6.94 13.07 21.12
CA ASP A 234 -7.21 14.46 20.70
C ASP A 234 -6.01 15.39 20.99
N CYS A 235 -4.78 14.93 20.76
CA CYS A 235 -3.57 15.75 20.92
C CYS A 235 -2.68 15.74 19.70
N GLU A 236 -1.83 16.76 19.63
CA GLU A 236 -0.68 16.89 18.71
C GLU A 236 0.20 15.63 18.67
N ASP A 237 0.29 14.88 19.78
CA ASP A 237 1.08 13.64 19.87
C ASP A 237 0.26 12.35 19.58
N LEU A 238 -0.94 12.47 18.99
CA LEU A 238 -1.75 11.31 18.56
C LEU A 238 -0.93 10.46 17.57
N PRO A 239 -0.60 9.20 17.88
CA PRO A 239 0.04 8.33 16.90
C PRO A 239 -0.86 8.13 15.69
N LEU A 240 -0.26 8.16 14.51
CA LEU A 240 -0.94 7.96 13.24
C LEU A 240 -1.55 6.55 13.18
N ARG A 241 -2.88 6.48 13.14
CA ARG A 241 -3.67 5.27 12.90
C ARG A 241 -3.39 4.77 11.50
N THR A 242 -3.11 3.48 11.35
CA THR A 242 -2.70 2.90 10.07
C THR A 242 -3.77 1.96 9.52
N HIS A 243 -4.10 2.09 8.25
CA HIS A 243 -4.97 1.15 7.53
C HIS A 243 -4.31 0.66 6.24
N LEU A 244 -4.46 -0.63 5.94
CA LEU A 244 -4.00 -1.18 4.68
C LEU A 244 -5.06 -0.92 3.61
N LEU A 245 -4.69 -0.23 2.54
CA LEU A 245 -5.60 0.11 1.46
C LEU A 245 -5.50 -0.87 0.29
N GLN A 246 -4.28 -1.11 -0.18
CA GLN A 246 -4.04 -1.80 -1.45
C GLN A 246 -2.70 -2.55 -1.45
N PHE A 247 -2.53 -3.43 -2.42
CA PHE A 247 -1.29 -4.17 -2.66
C PHE A 247 -1.07 -4.43 -4.16
N GLY A 248 0.19 -4.65 -4.54
CA GLY A 248 0.59 -4.94 -5.92
C GLY A 248 2.10 -4.85 -6.11
N ASP A 249 2.56 -4.86 -7.36
CA ASP A 249 3.93 -4.52 -7.77
C ASP A 249 3.93 -3.03 -8.15
N ILE A 250 4.09 -2.16 -7.15
CA ILE A 250 3.88 -0.72 -7.27
C ILE A 250 5.10 -0.05 -7.89
N ASP A 251 6.29 -0.41 -7.44
CA ASP A 251 7.53 0.15 -7.98
C ASP A 251 8.03 -0.57 -9.25
N GLY A 252 7.37 -1.67 -9.63
CA GLY A 252 7.68 -2.47 -10.82
C GLY A 252 8.90 -3.38 -10.65
N ASN A 253 9.39 -3.57 -9.43
CA ASN A 253 10.56 -4.41 -9.14
C ASN A 253 10.23 -5.92 -9.13
N GLY A 254 8.96 -6.28 -9.28
CA GLY A 254 8.51 -7.67 -9.32
C GLY A 254 8.26 -8.27 -7.93
N THR A 255 8.18 -7.48 -6.88
CA THR A 255 7.85 -7.92 -5.52
C THR A 255 6.49 -7.38 -5.06
N LEU A 256 6.07 -7.79 -3.87
CA LEU A 256 4.79 -7.36 -3.29
C LEU A 256 5.02 -6.08 -2.49
N ASP A 257 4.25 -5.06 -2.81
CA ASP A 257 4.21 -3.76 -2.16
C ASP A 257 2.81 -3.49 -1.58
N PHE A 258 2.74 -2.55 -0.65
CA PHE A 258 1.49 -2.12 -0.02
C PHE A 258 1.34 -0.60 -0.02
N VAL A 259 0.09 -0.14 -0.14
CA VAL A 259 -0.30 1.25 0.12
C VAL A 259 -1.06 1.28 1.45
N LEU A 260 -0.63 2.14 2.36
CA LEU A 260 -1.29 2.33 3.64
C LEU A 260 -1.71 3.80 3.81
N SER A 261 -2.88 4.02 4.40
CA SER A 261 -3.25 5.31 4.96
C SER A 261 -2.76 5.44 6.39
N GLU A 262 -2.43 6.67 6.76
CA GLU A 262 -2.09 7.12 8.10
C GLU A 262 -3.00 8.31 8.45
N SER A 263 -3.63 8.30 9.61
CA SER A 263 -4.48 9.40 10.07
C SER A 263 -4.28 9.67 11.56
N GLY A 264 -4.26 10.95 11.93
CA GLY A 264 -4.04 11.42 13.29
C GLY A 264 -4.88 12.65 13.62
N TYR A 265 -4.52 13.34 14.69
CA TYR A 265 -5.20 14.58 15.08
C TYR A 265 -4.90 15.63 14.02
N GLU A 266 -5.95 16.11 13.36
CA GLU A 266 -5.90 17.05 12.22
C GLU A 266 -5.01 16.61 11.03
N SER A 267 -4.56 15.35 11.05
CA SER A 267 -3.54 14.82 10.14
C SER A 267 -3.87 13.46 9.53
N TYR A 268 -3.09 13.01 8.56
CA TYR A 268 -3.49 12.92 7.17
C TYR A 268 -2.32 12.40 6.32
N GLY A 269 -2.29 11.15 5.90
CA GLY A 269 -1.14 10.69 5.13
C GLY A 269 -1.31 9.36 4.45
N PHE A 270 -0.38 9.08 3.56
CA PHE A 270 -0.24 7.78 2.93
C PHE A 270 1.23 7.43 2.86
N TYR A 271 1.53 6.15 2.85
CA TYR A 271 2.88 5.69 2.58
C TYR A 271 2.87 4.34 1.88
N LEU A 272 3.97 4.05 1.19
CA LEU A 272 4.24 2.77 0.58
C LEU A 272 5.10 1.93 1.50
N LEU A 273 4.77 0.65 1.61
CA LEU A 273 5.69 -0.38 2.06
C LEU A 273 6.15 -1.15 0.84
N LEU A 274 7.40 -0.93 0.46
CA LEU A 274 8.00 -1.54 -0.73
C LEU A 274 8.79 -2.78 -0.33
N GLY A 275 8.52 -3.88 -1.02
CA GLY A 275 9.26 -5.12 -0.89
C GLY A 275 10.63 -5.01 -1.56
N GLU A 276 11.69 -5.34 -0.84
CA GLU A 276 13.07 -5.36 -1.38
C GLU A 276 13.72 -6.71 -1.07
N GLY A 277 13.15 -7.77 -1.65
CA GLY A 277 13.61 -9.15 -1.45
C GLY A 277 13.31 -9.68 -0.04
N ALA A 278 14.23 -9.47 0.91
CA ALA A 278 14.08 -9.86 2.31
C ALA A 278 13.89 -8.67 3.26
N ASN A 279 13.92 -7.45 2.73
CA ASN A 279 13.78 -6.20 3.46
C ASN A 279 12.52 -5.47 3.04
N TRP A 280 12.13 -4.49 3.85
CA TRP A 280 10.95 -3.64 3.62
C TRP A 280 11.29 -2.17 3.82
N ARG A 281 11.10 -1.37 2.77
CA ARG A 281 11.30 0.08 2.79
C ARG A 281 9.97 0.79 3.01
N SER A 282 9.96 1.83 3.86
CA SER A 282 8.81 2.73 4.00
C SER A 282 9.07 3.99 3.21
N GLU A 283 8.06 4.47 2.49
CA GLU A 283 8.14 5.70 1.72
C GLU A 283 6.84 6.50 1.82
N GLY A 284 6.85 7.58 2.61
CA GLY A 284 5.68 8.48 2.73
C GLY A 284 5.32 9.11 1.38
N LEU A 285 4.05 9.21 1.03
CA LEU A 285 3.60 9.87 -0.18
C LEU A 285 3.41 11.37 0.08
N MET A 286 3.49 12.20 -0.97
CA MET A 286 3.06 13.60 -0.84
C MET A 286 1.53 13.65 -0.86
N GLY A 287 0.96 14.46 0.01
CA GLY A 287 -0.49 14.58 0.21
C GLY A 287 -0.87 14.11 1.60
N GLY A 288 -1.53 15.00 2.34
CA GLY A 288 -1.73 14.83 3.76
C GLY A 288 -1.75 16.14 4.53
N CYS A 289 -2.70 16.27 5.46
CA CYS A 289 -2.62 17.22 6.57
C CYS A 289 -1.97 16.52 7.78
#